data_AF-A0A1W6IYM1-F1
#
_entry.id   AF-A0A1W6IYM1-F1
#
_cell.length_a   1.000
_cell.length_b   1.000
_cell.length_c   1.000
_cell.angle_alpha   90.00
_cell.angle_beta   90.00
_cell.angle_gamma   90.00
#
_symmetry.space_group_name_H-M   'P 1'
#
loop_
_entity.id
_entity.type
_entity.pdbx_description
1 polymer ?
#
loop_
_entity_poly.entity_id
_entity_poly.type
_entity_poly.pdbx_seq_one_letter_code
_entity_poly.pdbx_strand_id
1 'polypeptide(L)'
;YSEINDALPDDMSDAEQIDNIVSMIAGLGIQVTEQAPDAEEMLMSDNTAAITDDDAVAEAEAALSSVDSEFGRTTDPVRMYMREMGQVDLLTREDEIIIAKKIENALKNMVQAISACPGSIAEILELIQRIREDEIKVDEVVEAIIDPNEVLLNELGLGHLETASSSSTADSNVSDDDDSDDSDDDSDDEEEEESAEAIAATNLAELRQKVLDHFDLIQADYDKMIAALSKHDSRHEDYLKYRDAIASKLLEVRFGTRQIESLSNSLREKVDNIRKMEREIRDICLDRVHMDRDYFIHYFLPQITNLNWVEEEIAKGKVWSDALDRFR
;
A
#
# COMPACT_ATOMS: atom_id res chain seq x y z
N TYR A 1 -37.72 35.97 16.33
CA TYR A 1 -37.09 35.00 15.42
C TYR A 1 -36.73 35.58 14.04
N SER A 2 -37.64 36.26 13.33
CA SER A 2 -37.33 36.79 11.98
C SER A 2 -36.15 37.78 11.95
N GLU A 3 -36.05 38.67 12.94
CA GLU A 3 -34.96 39.65 13.04
C GLU A 3 -33.59 39.02 13.28
N ILE A 4 -33.54 37.85 13.94
CA ILE A 4 -32.30 37.08 14.14
C ILE A 4 -31.87 36.47 12.79
N ASN A 5 -32.83 35.90 12.06
CA ASN A 5 -32.57 35.30 10.75
C ASN A 5 -32.15 36.32 9.69
N ASP A 6 -32.65 37.57 9.77
CA ASP A 6 -32.28 38.66 8.86
C ASP A 6 -30.92 39.30 9.21
N ALA A 7 -30.45 39.15 10.46
CA ALA A 7 -29.18 39.70 10.94
C ALA A 7 -28.01 38.70 10.86
N LEU A 8 -28.31 37.41 10.65
CA LEU A 8 -27.30 36.38 10.45
C LEU A 8 -26.78 36.41 9.00
N PRO A 9 -25.46 36.28 8.77
CA PRO A 9 -24.89 36.09 7.43
C PRO A 9 -25.52 34.88 6.71
N ASP A 10 -25.68 34.95 5.39
CA ASP A 10 -26.28 33.88 4.56
C ASP A 10 -25.59 32.51 4.72
N ASP A 11 -24.34 32.49 5.21
CA ASP A 11 -23.56 31.28 5.47
C ASP A 11 -23.89 30.59 6.82
N MET A 12 -24.78 31.16 7.65
CA MET A 12 -25.22 30.63 8.96
C MET A 12 -26.62 29.99 8.91
N SER A 13 -26.93 29.24 7.85
CA SER A 13 -28.25 28.61 7.65
C SER A 13 -28.46 27.28 8.38
N ASP A 14 -27.47 26.79 9.13
CA ASP A 14 -27.58 25.52 9.85
C ASP A 14 -28.47 25.65 11.10
N ALA A 15 -29.54 24.85 11.18
CA ALA A 15 -30.53 24.91 12.26
C ALA A 15 -29.91 24.74 13.66
N GLU A 16 -28.91 23.87 13.81
CA GLU A 16 -28.21 23.67 15.10
C GLU A 16 -27.37 24.89 15.51
N GLN A 17 -26.82 25.63 14.54
CA GLN A 17 -26.07 26.85 14.82
C GLN A 17 -27.01 27.98 15.24
N ILE A 18 -28.17 28.08 14.58
CA ILE A 18 -29.24 29.02 14.95
C ILE A 18 -29.73 28.72 16.38
N ASP A 19 -29.96 27.45 16.73
CA ASP A 19 -30.39 27.07 18.09
C ASP A 19 -29.35 27.40 19.16
N ASN A 20 -28.06 27.21 18.88
CA ASN A 20 -26.97 27.58 19.79
C ASN A 20 -26.91 29.11 20.01
N ILE A 21 -27.09 29.91 18.95
CA ILE A 21 -27.12 31.37 19.04
C ILE A 21 -28.36 31.85 19.80
N VAL A 22 -29.52 31.25 19.55
CA VAL A 22 -30.76 31.53 20.31
C VAL A 22 -30.56 31.19 21.79
N SER A 23 -29.89 30.10 22.12
CA SER A 23 -29.57 29.75 23.51
C SER A 23 -28.59 30.73 24.17
N MET A 24 -27.61 31.26 23.42
CA MET A 24 -26.68 32.29 23.92
C MET A 24 -27.37 33.65 24.12
N ILE A 25 -28.25 34.06 23.19
CA ILE A 25 -29.04 35.29 23.29
C ILE A 25 -30.02 35.24 24.47
N ALA A 26 -30.63 34.07 24.72
CA ALA A 26 -31.44 33.85 25.91
C ALA A 26 -30.60 33.96 27.21
N GLY A 27 -29.34 33.54 27.18
CA GLY A 27 -28.37 33.69 28.28
C GLY A 27 -28.01 35.15 28.59
N LEU A 28 -28.04 36.02 27.58
CA LEU A 28 -27.89 37.49 27.70
C LEU A 28 -29.13 38.17 28.31
N GLY A 29 -30.17 37.41 28.66
CA GLY A 29 -31.41 37.95 29.21
C GLY A 29 -32.36 38.55 28.17
N ILE A 30 -32.06 38.39 26.88
CA ILE A 30 -32.93 38.84 25.78
C ILE A 30 -33.92 37.72 25.47
N GLN A 31 -35.21 37.97 25.72
CA GLN A 31 -36.25 36.98 25.44
C GLN A 31 -36.52 36.90 23.94
N VAL A 32 -36.23 35.75 23.33
CA VAL A 32 -36.50 35.49 21.91
C VAL A 32 -37.94 34.99 21.74
N THR A 33 -38.81 35.81 21.14
CA THR A 33 -40.21 35.43 20.82
C THR A 33 -40.43 35.27 19.31
N GLU A 34 -41.41 34.46 18.93
CA GLU A 34 -41.83 34.30 17.53
C GLU A 34 -42.63 35.50 17.01
N GLN A 35 -43.42 36.13 17.90
CA GLN A 35 -44.21 37.31 17.60
C GLN A 35 -43.86 38.42 18.58
N ALA A 36 -43.85 39.67 18.10
CA ALA A 36 -43.53 40.84 18.94
C ALA A 36 -44.54 40.94 20.10
N PRO A 37 -44.08 41.03 21.36
CA PRO A 37 -44.97 41.17 22.51
C PRO A 37 -45.70 42.51 22.48
N ASP A 38 -46.94 42.54 22.97
CA ASP A 38 -47.69 43.79 23.12
C ASP A 38 -47.06 44.69 24.19
N ALA A 39 -47.21 46.01 24.05
CA ALA A 39 -46.54 47.00 24.92
C ALA A 39 -46.84 46.82 26.43
N GLU A 40 -48.00 46.24 26.78
CA GLU A 40 -48.35 45.91 28.17
C GLU A 40 -47.61 44.67 28.70
N GLU A 41 -47.34 43.66 27.86
CA GLU A 41 -46.53 42.48 28.24
C GLU A 41 -45.06 42.86 28.44
N MET A 42 -44.54 43.72 27.57
CA MET A 42 -43.17 44.22 27.62
C MET A 42 -42.88 44.99 28.92
N LEU A 43 -43.86 45.75 29.43
CA LEU A 43 -43.78 46.47 30.71
C LEU A 43 -43.86 45.56 31.94
N MET A 44 -44.46 44.37 31.82
CA MET A 44 -44.52 43.39 32.91
C MET A 44 -43.24 42.53 33.00
N SER A 45 -42.57 42.30 31.87
CA SER A 45 -41.28 41.61 31.81
C SER A 45 -40.08 42.48 32.25
N ASP A 46 -40.21 43.81 32.15
CA ASP A 46 -39.14 44.79 32.47
C ASP A 46 -38.70 44.74 33.95
N ASN A 47 -39.50 44.13 34.83
CA ASN A 47 -39.17 43.97 36.24
C ASN A 47 -38.21 42.78 36.53
N THR A 48 -37.73 42.09 35.50
CA THR A 48 -36.71 41.03 35.60
C THR A 48 -35.33 41.43 35.06
N ALA A 49 -35.20 42.61 34.44
CA ALA A 49 -33.98 43.10 33.78
C ALA A 49 -32.94 43.73 34.75
N ALA A 50 -32.95 43.37 36.04
CA ALA A 50 -32.05 43.97 37.04
C ALA A 50 -30.98 43.02 37.61
N ILE A 51 -30.88 41.77 37.11
CA ILE A 51 -29.81 40.84 37.50
C ILE A 51 -29.33 40.09 36.25
N THR A 52 -28.69 40.81 35.33
CA THR A 52 -27.77 40.20 34.37
C THR A 52 -26.37 40.33 34.94
N ASP A 53 -25.73 39.19 35.21
CA ASP A 53 -24.34 39.15 35.68
C ASP A 53 -23.42 39.70 34.58
N ASP A 54 -22.71 40.78 34.85
CA ASP A 54 -21.85 41.49 33.88
C ASP A 54 -20.76 40.56 33.31
N ASP A 55 -20.35 39.55 34.11
CA ASP A 55 -19.44 38.47 33.69
C ASP A 55 -20.09 37.53 32.66
N ALA A 56 -21.37 37.20 32.81
CA ALA A 56 -22.09 36.33 31.87
C ALA A 56 -22.34 37.03 30.52
N VAL A 57 -22.52 38.36 30.55
CA VAL A 57 -22.65 39.18 29.34
C VAL A 57 -21.33 39.25 28.59
N ALA A 58 -20.22 39.47 29.29
CA ALA A 58 -18.88 39.48 28.69
C ALA A 58 -18.47 38.10 28.14
N GLU A 59 -18.80 37.02 28.84
CA GLU A 59 -18.54 35.64 28.38
C GLU A 59 -19.35 35.29 27.13
N ALA A 60 -20.62 35.69 27.06
CA ALA A 60 -21.46 35.49 25.89
C ALA A 60 -21.02 36.34 24.68
N GLU A 61 -20.61 37.61 24.87
CA GLU A 61 -20.01 38.43 23.80
C GLU A 61 -18.70 37.81 23.28
N ALA A 62 -17.83 37.32 24.17
CA ALA A 62 -16.58 36.67 23.78
C ALA A 62 -16.84 35.35 23.01
N ALA A 63 -17.82 34.55 23.44
CA ALA A 63 -18.23 33.34 22.73
C ALA A 63 -18.75 33.67 21.33
N LEU A 64 -19.67 34.63 21.18
CA LEU A 64 -20.21 35.08 19.89
C LEU A 64 -19.12 35.59 18.95
N SER A 65 -18.13 36.33 19.46
CA SER A 65 -16.99 36.79 18.65
C SER A 65 -16.03 35.64 18.26
N SER A 66 -15.97 34.55 19.03
CA SER A 66 -15.12 33.40 18.74
C SER A 66 -15.72 32.40 17.76
N VAL A 67 -17.05 32.39 17.63
CA VAL A 67 -17.80 31.55 16.68
C VAL A 67 -17.41 31.83 15.22
N ASP A 68 -17.00 33.07 14.90
CA ASP A 68 -16.49 33.44 13.57
C ASP A 68 -15.17 32.73 13.22
N SER A 69 -14.37 32.39 14.24
CA SER A 69 -13.13 31.59 14.10
C SER A 69 -13.34 30.07 14.27
N GLU A 70 -14.49 29.66 14.81
CA GLU A 70 -14.91 28.26 14.96
C GLU A 70 -15.81 27.78 13.80
N PHE A 71 -16.10 28.67 12.86
CA PHE A 71 -16.90 28.49 11.65
C PHE A 71 -16.52 27.26 10.79
N GLY A 72 -15.32 26.69 10.99
CA GLY A 72 -14.87 25.46 10.34
C GLY A 72 -14.75 24.21 11.24
N ARG A 73 -14.98 24.28 12.55
CA ARG A 73 -14.83 23.13 13.48
C ARG A 73 -16.19 22.53 13.80
N THR A 74 -16.75 21.83 12.83
CA THR A 74 -17.92 20.98 13.09
C THR A 74 -17.48 19.79 13.93
N THR A 75 -18.22 19.48 14.98
CA THR A 75 -18.03 18.26 15.79
C THR A 75 -18.61 17.02 15.11
N ASP A 76 -19.37 17.20 14.02
CA ASP A 76 -19.92 16.12 13.20
C ASP A 76 -18.80 15.38 12.44
N PRO A 77 -18.61 14.07 12.70
CA PRO A 77 -17.64 13.24 11.98
C PRO A 77 -17.89 13.17 10.47
N VAL A 78 -19.15 13.27 10.02
CA VAL A 78 -19.49 13.21 8.59
C VAL A 78 -19.03 14.47 7.88
N ARG A 79 -19.31 15.65 8.45
CA ARG A 79 -18.85 16.93 7.92
C ARG A 79 -17.33 17.09 8.01
N MET A 80 -16.69 16.51 9.05
CA MET A 80 -15.24 16.41 9.14
C MET A 80 -14.66 15.60 7.97
N TYR A 81 -15.25 14.43 7.68
CA TYR A 81 -14.84 13.58 6.56
C TYR A 81 -15.06 14.25 5.19
N MET A 82 -16.22 14.86 4.95
CA MET A 82 -16.51 15.55 3.68
C MET A 82 -15.54 16.70 3.40
N ARG A 83 -15.12 17.42 4.45
CA ARG A 83 -14.09 18.45 4.32
C ARG A 83 -12.72 17.86 4.00
N GLU A 84 -12.33 16.76 4.66
CA GLU A 84 -11.06 16.08 4.38
C GLU A 84 -11.03 15.46 2.97
N MET A 85 -12.14 14.87 2.52
CA MET A 85 -12.28 14.38 1.14
C MET A 85 -12.23 15.52 0.12
N GLY A 86 -12.91 16.63 0.39
CA GLY A 86 -12.95 17.79 -0.50
C GLY A 86 -11.62 18.56 -0.62
N GLN A 87 -10.64 18.24 0.22
CA GLN A 87 -9.27 18.77 0.12
C GLN A 87 -8.45 18.08 -0.97
N VAL A 88 -8.83 16.87 -1.39
CA VAL A 88 -8.12 16.11 -2.43
C VAL A 88 -8.81 16.34 -3.76
N ASP A 89 -8.08 16.91 -4.72
CA ASP A 89 -8.58 17.14 -6.08
C ASP A 89 -8.90 15.81 -6.79
N LEU A 90 -9.91 15.84 -7.68
CA LEU A 90 -10.24 14.71 -8.52
C LEU A 90 -9.09 14.42 -9.50
N LEU A 91 -8.77 13.14 -9.68
CA LEU A 91 -7.76 12.70 -10.64
C LEU A 91 -8.26 12.92 -12.07
N THR A 92 -7.38 13.43 -12.93
CA THR A 92 -7.62 13.39 -14.37
C THR A 92 -7.23 12.02 -14.93
N ARG A 93 -7.73 11.66 -16.11
CA ARG A 93 -7.34 10.42 -16.81
C ARG A 93 -5.82 10.31 -16.99
N GLU A 94 -5.12 11.42 -17.20
CA GLU A 94 -3.67 11.45 -17.33
C GLU A 94 -2.99 11.13 -15.99
N ASP A 95 -3.50 11.66 -14.88
CA ASP A 95 -2.99 11.40 -13.54
C ASP A 95 -3.18 9.94 -13.13
N GLU A 96 -4.33 9.34 -13.46
CA GLU A 96 -4.59 7.91 -13.24
C GLU A 96 -3.54 7.04 -13.95
N ILE A 97 -3.22 7.36 -15.20
CA ILE A 97 -2.20 6.65 -15.98
C ILE A 97 -0.81 6.81 -15.34
N ILE A 98 -0.47 8.02 -14.86
CA ILE A 98 0.82 8.27 -14.18
C ILE A 98 0.92 7.44 -12.90
N ILE A 99 -0.14 7.40 -12.10
CA ILE A 99 -0.20 6.62 -10.87
C ILE A 99 -0.07 5.13 -11.19
N ALA A 100 -0.79 4.62 -12.19
CA ALA A 100 -0.70 3.23 -12.62
C ALA A 100 0.74 2.85 -13.03
N LYS A 101 1.39 3.66 -13.87
CA LYS A 101 2.79 3.46 -14.26
C LYS A 101 3.74 3.51 -13.06
N LYS A 102 3.47 4.36 -12.08
CA LYS A 102 4.29 4.46 -10.86
C LYS A 102 4.17 3.20 -10.01
N ILE A 103 2.97 2.65 -9.87
CA ILE A 103 2.71 1.40 -9.14
C ILE A 103 3.39 0.23 -9.87
N GLU A 104 3.26 0.13 -11.19
CA GLU A 104 3.89 -0.91 -12.00
C GLU A 104 5.42 -0.88 -11.90
N ASN A 105 6.02 0.31 -12.03
CA ASN A 105 7.47 0.48 -11.84
C ASN A 105 7.91 0.12 -10.41
N ALA A 106 7.11 0.45 -9.40
CA ALA A 106 7.40 0.06 -8.02
C ALA A 106 7.39 -1.46 -7.84
N LEU A 107 6.38 -2.15 -8.38
CA LEU A 107 6.29 -3.61 -8.37
C LEU A 107 7.49 -4.24 -9.08
N LYS A 108 7.86 -3.74 -10.27
CA LYS A 108 9.03 -4.18 -11.01
C LYS A 108 10.34 -4.02 -10.22
N ASN A 109 10.52 -2.88 -9.56
CA ASN A 109 11.68 -2.62 -8.71
C ASN A 109 11.72 -3.55 -7.49
N MET A 110 10.57 -3.88 -6.90
CA MET A 110 10.49 -4.84 -5.80
C MET A 110 10.89 -6.24 -6.26
N VAL A 111 10.37 -6.72 -7.40
CA VAL A 111 10.76 -8.02 -7.97
C VAL A 111 12.26 -8.05 -8.29
N GLN A 112 12.80 -6.97 -8.85
CA GLN A 112 14.24 -6.85 -9.11
C GLN A 112 15.06 -6.94 -7.80
N ALA A 113 14.63 -6.27 -6.73
CA ALA A 113 15.31 -6.33 -5.44
C ALA A 113 15.25 -7.73 -4.81
N ILE A 114 14.10 -8.41 -4.91
CA ILE A 114 13.91 -9.79 -4.44
C ILE A 114 14.81 -10.74 -5.24
N SER A 115 14.88 -10.57 -6.56
CA SER A 115 15.72 -11.41 -7.44
C SER A 115 17.23 -11.24 -7.20
N ALA A 116 17.66 -10.14 -6.59
CA ALA A 116 19.08 -9.94 -6.25
C ALA A 116 19.56 -10.86 -5.11
N CYS A 117 18.65 -11.42 -4.31
CA CYS A 117 18.96 -12.28 -3.18
C CYS A 117 18.77 -13.77 -3.55
N PRO A 118 19.82 -14.60 -3.53
CA PRO A 118 19.70 -16.05 -3.76
C PRO A 118 18.75 -16.76 -2.80
N GLY A 119 18.63 -16.26 -1.57
CA GLY A 119 17.73 -16.83 -0.57
C GLY A 119 16.26 -16.62 -0.93
N SER A 120 15.92 -15.49 -1.54
CA SER A 120 14.56 -15.23 -2.02
C SER A 120 14.23 -16.05 -3.26
N ILE A 121 15.20 -16.27 -4.16
CA ILE A 121 15.03 -17.19 -5.29
C ILE A 121 14.76 -18.62 -4.78
N ALA A 122 15.46 -19.06 -3.73
CA ALA A 122 15.23 -20.36 -3.12
C ALA A 122 13.78 -20.52 -2.61
N GLU A 123 13.25 -19.49 -1.93
CA GLU A 123 11.87 -19.48 -1.43
C GLU A 123 10.86 -19.52 -2.57
N ILE A 124 11.11 -18.81 -3.67
CA ILE A 124 10.26 -18.87 -4.87
C ILE A 124 10.27 -20.29 -5.46
N LEU A 125 11.45 -20.91 -5.60
CA LEU A 125 11.55 -22.29 -6.12
C LEU A 125 10.84 -23.30 -5.22
N GLU A 126 10.88 -23.11 -3.89
CA GLU A 126 10.12 -23.93 -2.95
C GLU A 126 8.60 -23.77 -3.14
N LEU A 127 8.12 -22.54 -3.34
CA LEU A 127 6.70 -22.29 -3.64
C LEU A 127 6.26 -22.99 -4.93
N ILE A 128 7.10 -22.98 -5.97
CA ILE A 128 6.81 -23.69 -7.22
C ILE A 128 6.81 -25.20 -7.04
N GLN A 129 7.67 -25.74 -6.17
CA GLN A 129 7.65 -27.16 -5.83
C GLN A 129 6.34 -27.55 -5.12
N ARG A 130 5.82 -26.70 -4.22
CA ARG A 130 4.50 -26.91 -3.60
C ARG A 130 3.34 -26.84 -4.61
N ILE A 131 3.44 -25.96 -5.61
CA ILE A 131 2.51 -25.94 -6.74
C ILE A 131 2.56 -27.25 -7.51
N ARG A 132 3.76 -27.76 -7.81
CA ARG A 132 3.97 -29.05 -8.50
C ARG A 132 3.36 -30.23 -7.72
N GLU A 133 3.40 -30.16 -6.40
CA GLU A 133 2.81 -31.15 -5.47
C GLU A 133 1.30 -30.97 -5.25
N ASP A 134 0.66 -30.02 -5.95
CA ASP A 134 -0.77 -29.69 -5.83
C ASP A 134 -1.20 -29.19 -4.44
N GLU A 135 -0.26 -28.68 -3.64
CA GLU A 135 -0.58 -28.08 -2.33
C GLU A 135 -1.17 -26.68 -2.44
N ILE A 136 -0.73 -25.92 -3.46
CA ILE A 136 -1.11 -24.51 -3.69
C ILE A 136 -1.55 -24.34 -5.14
N LYS A 137 -2.61 -23.55 -5.37
CA LYS A 137 -3.06 -23.20 -6.72
C LYS A 137 -2.09 -22.20 -7.37
N VAL A 138 -1.86 -22.36 -8.67
CA VAL A 138 -0.95 -21.50 -9.45
C VAL A 138 -1.42 -20.05 -9.43
N ASP A 139 -2.73 -19.83 -9.53
CA ASP A 139 -3.37 -18.52 -9.56
C ASP A 139 -3.11 -17.69 -8.28
N GLU A 140 -2.87 -18.34 -7.14
CA GLU A 140 -2.51 -17.61 -5.91
C GLU A 140 -1.07 -17.09 -5.90
N VAL A 141 -0.22 -17.58 -6.82
CA VAL A 141 1.21 -17.32 -6.85
C VAL A 141 1.62 -16.51 -8.07
N VAL A 142 1.14 -16.90 -9.24
CA VAL A 142 1.47 -16.30 -10.54
C VAL A 142 0.17 -15.91 -11.23
N GLU A 143 0.05 -14.63 -11.56
CA GLU A 143 -1.10 -14.11 -12.30
C GLU A 143 -0.91 -14.26 -13.81
N ALA A 144 0.32 -14.03 -14.31
CA ALA A 144 0.65 -14.14 -15.73
C ALA A 144 2.15 -14.32 -15.95
N ILE A 145 2.51 -14.95 -17.08
CA ILE A 145 3.87 -14.90 -17.61
C ILE A 145 3.84 -13.98 -18.81
N ILE A 146 4.66 -12.93 -18.76
CA ILE A 146 4.84 -11.95 -19.81
C ILE A 146 5.85 -12.55 -20.80
N ASP A 147 5.39 -13.07 -21.93
CA ASP A 147 6.29 -13.44 -23.02
C ASP A 147 6.84 -12.13 -23.64
N PRO A 148 8.18 -11.93 -23.68
CA PRO A 148 8.79 -10.77 -24.35
C PRO A 148 8.31 -10.59 -25.79
N ASN A 149 7.94 -11.67 -26.49
CA ASN A 149 7.39 -11.59 -27.83
C ASN A 149 5.95 -11.04 -27.83
N GLU A 150 5.13 -11.40 -26.86
CA GLU A 150 3.73 -10.97 -26.77
C GLU A 150 3.63 -9.47 -26.46
N VAL A 151 4.52 -8.93 -25.61
CA VAL A 151 4.64 -7.48 -25.37
C VAL A 151 5.05 -6.75 -26.64
N LEU A 152 6.00 -7.30 -27.39
CA LEU A 152 6.47 -6.72 -28.64
C LEU A 152 5.36 -6.74 -29.72
N LEU A 153 4.58 -7.83 -29.80
CA LEU A 153 3.40 -7.93 -30.66
C LEU A 153 2.32 -6.91 -30.27
N ASN A 154 2.08 -6.70 -28.97
CA ASN A 154 1.14 -5.72 -28.47
C ASN A 154 1.60 -4.27 -28.75
N GLU A 155 2.88 -3.95 -28.55
CA GLU A 155 3.46 -2.64 -28.91
C GLU A 155 3.47 -2.38 -30.43
N LEU A 156 3.59 -3.43 -31.24
CA LEU A 156 3.50 -3.35 -32.71
C LEU A 156 2.06 -3.34 -33.22
N GLY A 157 1.04 -3.39 -32.34
CA GLY A 157 -0.37 -3.39 -32.71
C GLY A 157 -0.84 -4.69 -33.39
N LEU A 158 -0.09 -5.78 -33.25
CA LEU A 158 -0.36 -7.10 -33.83
C LEU A 158 -1.01 -8.09 -32.85
N GLY A 159 -1.22 -7.70 -31.59
CA GLY A 159 -1.80 -8.55 -30.53
C GLY A 159 -3.19 -9.13 -30.85
N HIS A 160 -3.98 -8.45 -31.71
CA HIS A 160 -5.30 -8.92 -32.11
C HIS A 160 -5.30 -10.16 -33.03
N LEU A 161 -4.16 -10.64 -33.53
CA LEU A 161 -4.12 -11.79 -34.43
C LEU A 161 -4.16 -13.15 -33.70
N GLU A 162 -3.69 -13.24 -32.45
CA GLU A 162 -3.75 -14.50 -31.68
C GLU A 162 -5.04 -14.65 -30.87
N THR A 163 -5.71 -13.55 -30.51
CA THR A 163 -7.05 -13.61 -29.89
C THR A 163 -8.15 -13.98 -30.90
N ALA A 164 -7.88 -13.87 -32.20
CA ALA A 164 -8.85 -14.15 -33.27
C ALA A 164 -9.08 -15.66 -33.54
N SER A 165 -8.43 -16.59 -32.83
CA SER A 165 -8.79 -18.01 -32.87
C SER A 165 -9.69 -18.47 -31.71
N SER A 166 -10.08 -17.58 -30.80
CA SER A 166 -11.01 -17.90 -29.70
C SER A 166 -12.17 -16.91 -29.54
N SER A 167 -12.33 -15.93 -30.43
CA SER A 167 -13.52 -15.06 -30.46
C SER A 167 -13.93 -14.74 -31.90
N SER A 168 -14.52 -15.73 -32.58
CA SER A 168 -15.15 -15.53 -33.89
C SER A 168 -16.66 -15.73 -33.83
N THR A 169 -17.35 -14.81 -33.16
CA THR A 169 -18.75 -14.36 -33.35
C THR A 169 -18.97 -13.30 -32.27
N ALA A 170 -19.32 -12.05 -32.50
CA ALA A 170 -19.79 -11.35 -33.67
C ALA A 170 -19.60 -9.86 -33.36
N ASP A 171 -18.95 -9.08 -34.23
CA ASP A 171 -19.31 -7.68 -34.38
C ASP A 171 -18.74 -7.09 -35.67
N SER A 172 -19.59 -7.01 -36.69
CA SER A 172 -19.47 -5.99 -37.74
C SER A 172 -20.77 -5.95 -38.57
N ASN A 173 -21.72 -5.10 -38.21
CA ASN A 173 -22.23 -4.06 -39.12
C ASN A 173 -23.37 -3.19 -38.51
N VAL A 174 -23.09 -1.89 -38.39
CA VAL A 174 -23.82 -0.76 -39.03
C VAL A 174 -25.24 -0.43 -38.54
N SER A 175 -25.31 0.71 -37.82
CA SER A 175 -26.28 1.83 -37.83
C SER A 175 -27.79 1.64 -38.08
N ASP A 176 -28.52 2.39 -37.25
CA ASP A 176 -29.83 3.05 -37.44
C ASP A 176 -31.13 2.21 -37.45
N ASP A 177 -31.86 2.41 -36.35
CA ASP A 177 -33.28 2.79 -36.25
C ASP A 177 -34.40 1.73 -36.36
N ASP A 178 -35.33 1.91 -35.42
CA ASP A 178 -36.76 1.57 -35.39
C ASP A 178 -37.27 0.22 -34.83
N ASP A 179 -38.09 0.41 -33.79
CA ASP A 179 -39.22 -0.33 -33.20
C ASP A 179 -39.44 -1.85 -33.34
N SER A 180 -39.87 -2.40 -32.19
CA SER A 180 -40.97 -3.36 -31.96
C SER A 180 -40.70 -4.80 -31.49
N ASP A 181 -41.38 -5.09 -30.36
CA ASP A 181 -41.97 -6.34 -29.85
C ASP A 181 -41.10 -7.44 -29.19
N ASP A 182 -41.18 -7.42 -27.85
CA ASP A 182 -41.69 -8.49 -26.98
C ASP A 182 -41.52 -9.95 -27.45
N SER A 183 -40.56 -10.65 -26.84
CA SER A 183 -40.66 -12.08 -26.60
C SER A 183 -39.82 -12.48 -25.39
N ASP A 184 -40.52 -12.97 -24.36
CA ASP A 184 -39.98 -13.73 -23.24
C ASP A 184 -39.08 -14.87 -23.73
N ASP A 185 -37.82 -14.92 -23.27
CA ASP A 185 -37.01 -16.14 -23.27
C ASP A 185 -36.18 -16.21 -21.98
N ASP A 186 -36.85 -16.71 -20.94
CA ASP A 186 -36.32 -17.05 -19.62
C ASP A 186 -35.91 -18.54 -19.66
N SER A 187 -34.75 -18.88 -20.22
CA SER A 187 -34.01 -20.13 -19.94
C SER A 187 -32.79 -20.35 -20.85
N ASP A 188 -31.63 -19.75 -20.58
CA ASP A 188 -30.34 -20.23 -21.13
C ASP A 188 -29.07 -19.77 -20.35
N ASP A 189 -29.19 -19.27 -19.11
CA ASP A 189 -28.01 -18.82 -18.33
C ASP A 189 -27.18 -19.98 -17.70
N GLU A 190 -27.69 -21.22 -17.64
CA GLU A 190 -26.98 -22.33 -16.98
C GLU A 190 -25.92 -23.02 -17.87
N GLU A 191 -26.06 -23.00 -19.21
CA GLU A 191 -25.08 -23.64 -20.11
C GLU A 191 -23.87 -22.74 -20.46
N GLU A 192 -24.02 -21.42 -20.43
CA GLU A 192 -22.90 -20.49 -20.64
C GLU A 192 -21.93 -20.45 -19.43
N GLU A 193 -22.44 -20.57 -18.19
CA GLU A 193 -21.61 -20.62 -16.98
C GLU A 193 -20.73 -21.88 -16.91
N GLU A 194 -21.24 -23.07 -17.24
CA GLU A 194 -20.43 -24.30 -17.28
C GLU A 194 -19.33 -24.22 -18.37
N SER A 195 -19.61 -23.55 -19.48
CA SER A 195 -18.63 -23.34 -20.55
C SER A 195 -17.50 -22.39 -20.12
N ALA A 196 -17.84 -21.32 -19.40
CA ALA A 196 -16.89 -20.34 -18.88
C ALA A 196 -15.98 -20.96 -17.80
N GLU A 197 -16.53 -21.80 -16.92
CA GLU A 197 -15.75 -22.53 -15.92
C GLU A 197 -14.80 -23.55 -16.55
N ALA A 198 -15.24 -24.26 -17.59
CA ALA A 198 -14.39 -25.19 -18.33
C ALA A 198 -13.23 -24.48 -19.05
N ILE A 199 -13.49 -23.31 -19.64
CA ILE A 199 -12.47 -22.47 -20.29
C ILE A 199 -11.49 -21.88 -19.26
N ALA A 200 -11.98 -21.44 -18.10
CA ALA A 200 -11.12 -20.96 -17.01
C ALA A 200 -10.21 -22.08 -16.47
N ALA A 201 -10.73 -23.29 -16.33
CA ALA A 201 -9.97 -24.46 -15.91
C ALA A 201 -8.88 -24.86 -16.92
N THR A 202 -9.18 -24.80 -18.23
CA THR A 202 -8.17 -25.08 -19.27
C THR A 202 -7.08 -24.02 -19.28
N ASN A 203 -7.44 -22.74 -19.15
CA ASN A 203 -6.48 -21.64 -19.10
C ASN A 203 -5.56 -21.74 -17.87
N LEU A 204 -6.10 -22.13 -16.72
CA LEU A 204 -5.30 -22.32 -15.49
C LEU A 204 -4.34 -23.50 -15.62
N ALA A 205 -4.76 -24.60 -16.27
CA ALA A 205 -3.90 -25.75 -16.53
C ALA A 205 -2.76 -25.40 -17.51
N GLU A 206 -3.04 -24.62 -18.56
CA GLU A 206 -2.01 -24.12 -19.47
C GLU A 206 -1.03 -23.17 -18.77
N LEU A 207 -1.54 -22.24 -17.95
CA LEU A 207 -0.72 -21.34 -17.15
C LEU A 207 0.21 -22.13 -16.21
N ARG A 208 -0.34 -23.15 -15.53
CA ARG A 208 0.43 -24.05 -14.69
C ARG A 208 1.59 -24.67 -15.43
N GLN A 209 1.34 -25.22 -16.61
CA GLN A 209 2.38 -25.87 -17.39
C GLN A 209 3.47 -24.89 -17.83
N LYS A 210 3.08 -23.71 -18.34
CA LYS A 210 4.02 -22.64 -18.71
C LYS A 210 4.86 -22.18 -17.52
N VAL A 211 4.26 -22.04 -16.33
CA VAL A 211 4.96 -21.71 -15.08
C VAL A 211 6.00 -22.78 -14.75
N LEU A 212 5.61 -24.05 -14.73
CA LEU A 212 6.54 -25.13 -14.40
C LEU A 212 7.71 -25.20 -15.39
N ASP A 213 7.44 -25.10 -16.69
CA ASP A 213 8.48 -25.12 -17.72
C ASP A 213 9.46 -23.93 -17.59
N HIS A 214 8.93 -22.73 -17.28
CA HIS A 214 9.75 -21.54 -17.05
C HIS A 214 10.63 -21.68 -15.80
N PHE A 215 10.06 -22.19 -14.71
CA PHE A 215 10.79 -22.36 -13.45
C PHE A 215 11.80 -23.50 -13.47
N ASP A 216 11.63 -24.51 -14.33
CA ASP A 216 12.66 -25.54 -14.57
C ASP A 216 13.93 -24.94 -15.19
N LEU A 217 13.78 -23.97 -16.10
CA LEU A 217 14.92 -23.22 -16.64
C LEU A 217 15.60 -22.36 -15.58
N ILE A 218 14.81 -21.73 -14.69
CA ILE A 218 15.33 -20.94 -13.58
C ILE A 218 16.06 -21.84 -12.57
N GLN A 219 15.52 -23.02 -12.27
CA GLN A 219 16.12 -23.99 -11.36
C GLN A 219 17.49 -24.45 -11.87
N ALA A 220 17.61 -24.77 -13.16
CA ALA A 220 18.88 -25.16 -13.77
C ALA A 220 19.95 -24.06 -13.71
N ASP A 221 19.56 -22.78 -13.84
CA ASP A 221 20.49 -21.65 -13.70
C ASP A 221 20.80 -21.34 -12.23
N TYR A 222 19.84 -21.56 -11.33
CA TYR A 222 20.03 -21.42 -9.89
C TYR A 222 21.06 -22.43 -9.35
N ASP A 223 21.01 -23.68 -9.80
CA ASP A 223 21.99 -24.70 -9.42
C ASP A 223 23.41 -24.34 -9.88
N LYS A 224 23.55 -23.76 -11.10
CA LYS A 224 24.83 -23.24 -11.59
C LYS A 224 25.29 -22.04 -10.77
N MET A 225 24.36 -21.17 -10.36
CA MET A 225 24.66 -20.01 -9.52
C MET A 225 25.18 -20.45 -8.14
N ILE A 226 24.55 -21.45 -7.50
CA ILE A 226 25.05 -22.02 -6.24
C ILE A 226 26.41 -22.70 -6.45
N ALA A 227 26.57 -23.48 -7.51
CA ALA A 227 27.85 -24.13 -7.80
C ALA A 227 28.96 -23.10 -8.02
N ALA A 228 28.66 -21.96 -8.67
CA ALA A 228 29.59 -20.84 -8.82
C ALA A 228 29.88 -20.17 -7.47
N LEU A 229 28.88 -19.95 -6.62
CA LEU A 229 29.03 -19.38 -5.27
C LEU A 229 29.87 -20.27 -4.33
N SER A 230 29.78 -21.58 -4.49
CA SER A 230 30.59 -22.52 -3.68
C SER A 230 32.07 -22.55 -4.09
N LYS A 231 32.36 -22.24 -5.36
CA LYS A 231 33.72 -22.26 -5.93
C LYS A 231 34.39 -20.89 -5.90
N HIS A 232 33.60 -19.83 -6.05
CA HIS A 232 34.03 -18.45 -6.19
C HIS A 232 33.20 -17.55 -5.27
N ASP A 233 33.78 -16.43 -4.84
CA ASP A 233 33.09 -15.46 -4.00
C ASP A 233 31.90 -14.81 -4.75
N SER A 234 30.97 -14.21 -3.98
CA SER A 234 29.75 -13.54 -4.45
C SER A 234 29.99 -12.39 -5.44
N ARG A 235 31.25 -11.99 -5.63
CA ARG A 235 31.70 -10.92 -6.53
C ARG A 235 32.22 -11.42 -7.88
N HIS A 236 32.22 -12.73 -8.11
CA HIS A 236 32.74 -13.33 -9.34
C HIS A 236 31.82 -13.04 -10.54
N GLU A 237 32.41 -12.78 -11.72
CA GLU A 237 31.63 -12.42 -12.92
C GLU A 237 30.63 -13.50 -13.33
N ASP A 238 30.99 -14.78 -13.20
CA ASP A 238 30.08 -15.87 -13.56
C ASP A 238 28.87 -15.94 -12.64
N TYR A 239 29.04 -15.65 -11.35
CA TYR A 239 27.91 -15.57 -10.41
C TYR A 239 26.98 -14.41 -10.78
N LEU A 240 27.55 -13.24 -11.11
CA LEU A 240 26.77 -12.07 -11.54
C LEU A 240 26.00 -12.34 -12.83
N LYS A 241 26.60 -13.03 -13.81
CA LYS A 241 25.93 -13.43 -15.06
C LYS A 241 24.71 -14.32 -14.80
N TYR A 242 24.85 -15.36 -13.97
CA TYR A 242 23.71 -16.24 -13.65
C TYR A 242 22.65 -15.51 -12.84
N ARG A 243 23.06 -14.68 -11.87
CA ARG A 243 22.13 -13.86 -11.10
C ARG A 243 21.33 -12.91 -11.99
N ASP A 244 21.99 -12.18 -12.88
CA ASP A 244 21.32 -11.21 -13.75
C ASP A 244 20.42 -11.92 -14.77
N ALA A 245 20.81 -13.11 -15.26
CA ALA A 245 19.96 -13.94 -16.11
C ALA A 245 18.70 -14.43 -15.38
N ILE A 246 18.83 -14.88 -14.13
CA ILE A 246 17.68 -15.28 -13.30
C ILE A 246 16.78 -14.08 -13.02
N ALA A 247 17.37 -12.91 -12.72
CA ALA A 247 16.61 -11.68 -12.48
C ALA A 247 15.80 -11.27 -13.71
N SER A 248 16.37 -11.32 -14.91
CA SER A 248 15.63 -11.05 -16.15
C SER A 248 14.47 -12.01 -16.36
N LYS A 249 14.67 -13.32 -16.13
CA LYS A 249 13.60 -14.33 -16.24
C LYS A 249 12.51 -14.19 -15.18
N LEU A 250 12.85 -13.74 -13.98
CA LEU A 250 11.86 -13.48 -12.93
C LEU A 250 11.05 -12.21 -13.19
N LEU A 251 11.61 -11.22 -13.89
CA LEU A 251 10.89 -10.02 -14.30
C LEU A 251 9.83 -10.28 -15.38
N GLU A 252 9.96 -11.38 -16.13
CA GLU A 252 8.95 -11.86 -17.08
C GLU A 252 7.73 -12.45 -16.35
N VAL A 253 7.81 -12.74 -15.05
CA VAL A 253 6.71 -13.33 -14.29
C VAL A 253 5.98 -12.25 -13.50
N ARG A 254 4.66 -12.14 -13.70
CA ARG A 254 3.77 -11.32 -12.88
C ARG A 254 3.29 -12.13 -11.68
N PHE A 255 3.92 -11.89 -10.53
CA PHE A 255 3.52 -12.50 -9.27
C PHE A 255 2.31 -11.80 -8.67
N GLY A 256 1.50 -12.55 -7.93
CA GLY A 256 0.43 -11.98 -7.13
C GLY A 256 0.97 -11.01 -6.07
N THR A 257 0.27 -9.89 -5.84
CA THR A 257 0.69 -8.84 -4.89
C THR A 257 0.99 -9.38 -3.49
N ARG A 258 0.15 -10.31 -3.02
CA ARG A 258 0.32 -11.00 -1.73
C ARG A 258 1.66 -11.74 -1.62
N GLN A 259 2.12 -12.36 -2.71
CA GLN A 259 3.39 -13.08 -2.69
C GLN A 259 4.59 -12.14 -2.71
N ILE A 260 4.50 -11.04 -3.46
CA ILE A 260 5.55 -10.00 -3.47
C ILE A 260 5.72 -9.43 -2.06
N GLU A 261 4.63 -9.15 -1.36
CA GLU A 261 4.66 -8.70 0.04
C GLU A 261 5.26 -9.75 0.97
N SER A 262 4.86 -11.02 0.85
CA SER A 262 5.39 -12.11 1.66
C SER A 262 6.91 -12.27 1.49
N LEU A 263 7.40 -12.30 0.26
CA LEU A 263 8.82 -12.41 -0.07
C LEU A 263 9.61 -11.17 0.41
N SER A 264 9.03 -9.98 0.28
CA SER A 264 9.61 -8.73 0.79
C SER A 264 9.74 -8.74 2.32
N ASN A 265 8.73 -9.24 3.02
CA ASN A 265 8.75 -9.38 4.48
C ASN A 265 9.79 -10.41 4.94
N SER A 266 9.86 -11.57 4.29
CA SER A 266 10.91 -12.58 4.56
C SER A 266 12.31 -11.99 4.41
N LEU A 267 12.56 -11.23 3.33
CA LEU A 267 13.84 -10.56 3.12
C LEU A 267 14.14 -9.52 4.22
N ARG A 268 13.14 -8.71 4.62
CA ARG A 268 13.28 -7.74 5.71
C ARG A 268 13.62 -8.41 7.02
N GLU A 269 12.95 -9.51 7.37
CA GLU A 269 13.23 -10.28 8.58
C GLU A 269 14.67 -10.82 8.60
N LYS A 270 15.17 -11.33 7.47
CA LYS A 270 16.56 -11.77 7.34
C LYS A 270 17.54 -10.62 7.54
N VAL A 271 17.29 -9.45 6.94
CA VAL A 271 18.12 -8.26 7.11
C VAL A 271 18.09 -7.75 8.56
N ASP A 272 16.93 -7.77 9.20
CA ASP A 272 16.77 -7.34 10.59
C ASP A 272 17.48 -8.29 11.55
N ASN A 273 17.45 -9.60 11.28
CA ASN A 273 18.24 -10.60 12.01
C ASN A 273 19.74 -10.36 11.87
N ILE A 274 20.23 -10.06 10.65
CA ILE A 274 21.65 -9.70 10.42
C ILE A 274 22.00 -8.44 11.22
N ARG A 275 21.19 -7.38 11.12
CA ARG A 275 21.42 -6.13 11.88
C ARG A 275 21.36 -6.32 13.38
N LYS A 276 20.56 -7.28 13.87
CA LYS A 276 20.49 -7.63 15.29
C LYS A 276 21.80 -8.29 15.72
N MET A 277 22.28 -9.28 14.97
CA MET A 277 23.58 -9.92 15.23
C MET A 277 24.73 -8.91 15.15
N GLU A 278 24.74 -8.01 14.16
CA GLU A 278 25.74 -6.94 14.06
C GLU A 278 25.75 -6.00 15.27
N ARG A 279 24.55 -5.62 15.75
CA ARG A 279 24.41 -4.80 16.96
C ARG A 279 24.92 -5.54 18.19
N GLU A 280 24.55 -6.80 18.37
CA GLU A 280 25.02 -7.63 19.48
C GLU A 280 26.55 -7.79 19.47
N ILE A 281 27.15 -8.07 18.31
CA ILE A 281 28.60 -8.18 18.15
C ILE A 281 29.28 -6.84 18.47
N ARG A 282 28.74 -5.74 17.96
CA ARG A 282 29.25 -4.39 18.23
C ARG A 282 29.20 -4.08 19.73
N ASP A 283 28.08 -4.34 20.38
CA ASP A 283 27.89 -4.06 21.81
C ASP A 283 28.84 -4.94 22.66
N ILE A 284 29.08 -6.19 22.27
CA ILE A 284 30.11 -7.04 22.93
C ILE A 284 31.51 -6.44 22.73
N CYS A 285 31.88 -6.05 21.51
CA CYS A 285 33.22 -5.56 21.20
C CYS A 285 33.51 -4.18 21.82
N LEU A 286 32.56 -3.25 21.79
CA LEU A 286 32.75 -1.88 22.28
C LEU A 286 32.45 -1.75 23.78
N ASP A 287 31.34 -2.32 24.27
CA ASP A 287 30.92 -2.10 25.66
C ASP A 287 31.53 -3.10 26.64
N ARG A 288 31.65 -4.38 26.26
CA ARG A 288 32.16 -5.42 27.18
C ARG A 288 33.66 -5.63 27.08
N VAL A 289 34.19 -5.63 25.85
CA VAL A 289 35.61 -5.85 25.55
C VAL A 289 36.38 -4.52 25.55
N HIS A 290 35.69 -3.37 25.48
CA HIS A 290 36.30 -2.03 25.42
C HIS A 290 37.30 -1.87 24.27
N MET A 291 36.99 -2.44 23.11
CA MET A 291 37.75 -2.23 21.88
C MET A 291 37.51 -0.81 21.35
N ASP A 292 38.54 -0.24 20.72
CA ASP A 292 38.40 1.06 20.05
C ASP A 292 37.45 0.98 18.84
N ARG A 293 36.58 1.98 18.70
CA ARG A 293 35.53 2.00 17.69
C ARG A 293 36.08 2.08 16.28
N ASP A 294 37.11 2.91 16.07
CA ASP A 294 37.69 3.10 14.74
C ASP A 294 38.44 1.84 14.30
N TYR A 295 39.12 1.17 15.24
CA TYR A 295 39.73 -0.14 15.00
C TYR A 295 38.68 -1.20 14.62
N PHE A 296 37.57 -1.30 15.37
CA PHE A 296 36.51 -2.25 15.05
C PHE A 296 35.95 -2.03 13.63
N ILE A 297 35.64 -0.79 13.26
CA ILE A 297 35.08 -0.49 11.92
C ILE A 297 36.09 -0.81 10.81
N HIS A 298 37.38 -0.56 11.01
CA HIS A 298 38.38 -0.82 9.95
C HIS A 298 38.76 -2.29 9.78
N TYR A 299 38.82 -3.06 10.86
CA TYR A 299 39.34 -4.43 10.82
C TYR A 299 38.25 -5.51 10.85
N PHE A 300 37.11 -5.25 11.49
CA PHE A 300 36.01 -6.22 11.56
C PHE A 300 35.09 -6.13 10.34
N LEU A 301 34.71 -4.91 9.91
CA LEU A 301 33.73 -4.70 8.83
C LEU A 301 34.10 -5.39 7.48
N PRO A 302 35.38 -5.43 7.06
CA PRO A 302 35.78 -6.16 5.86
C PRO A 302 35.78 -7.69 6.03
N GLN A 303 35.77 -8.20 7.26
CA GLN A 303 35.94 -9.62 7.60
C GLN A 303 34.76 -10.20 8.38
N ILE A 304 33.56 -9.59 8.30
CA ILE A 304 32.36 -9.99 9.06
C ILE A 304 32.01 -11.47 8.91
N THR A 305 32.33 -12.08 7.76
CA THR A 305 32.05 -13.49 7.46
C THR A 305 33.12 -14.46 7.94
N ASN A 306 34.28 -13.99 8.44
CA ASN A 306 35.35 -14.86 8.92
C ASN A 306 35.10 -15.33 10.36
N LEU A 307 34.71 -16.59 10.53
CA LEU A 307 34.50 -17.21 11.84
C LEU A 307 35.78 -17.30 12.69
N ASN A 308 36.96 -17.29 12.05
CA ASN A 308 38.25 -17.37 12.73
C ASN A 308 38.79 -16.00 13.16
N TRP A 309 38.09 -14.90 12.83
CA TRP A 309 38.53 -13.55 13.13
C TRP A 309 38.82 -13.34 14.62
N VAL A 310 37.98 -13.90 15.50
CA VAL A 310 38.15 -13.80 16.95
C VAL A 310 39.46 -14.46 17.38
N GLU A 311 39.77 -15.65 16.87
CA GLU A 311 41.00 -16.38 17.21
C GLU A 311 42.25 -15.65 16.67
N GLU A 312 42.18 -15.11 15.45
CA GLU A 312 43.24 -14.30 14.85
C GLU A 312 43.49 -13.01 15.64
N GLU A 313 42.44 -12.37 16.15
CA GLU A 313 42.54 -11.13 16.92
C GLU A 313 43.05 -11.37 18.36
N ILE A 314 42.72 -12.51 18.96
CA ILE A 314 43.32 -12.95 20.23
C ILE A 314 44.82 -13.22 20.04
N ALA A 315 45.22 -13.87 18.94
CA ALA A 315 46.62 -14.17 18.65
C ALA A 315 47.50 -12.92 18.47
N LYS A 316 46.93 -11.76 18.14
CA LYS A 316 47.65 -10.47 18.06
C LYS A 316 48.03 -9.89 19.42
N GLY A 317 47.52 -10.43 20.54
CA GLY A 317 47.93 -10.08 21.90
C GLY A 317 47.70 -8.61 22.27
N LYS A 318 46.58 -8.03 21.81
CA LYS A 318 46.17 -6.65 22.14
C LYS A 318 45.62 -6.59 23.58
N VAL A 319 45.45 -5.37 24.09
CA VAL A 319 44.93 -5.12 25.46
C VAL A 319 43.55 -5.75 25.69
N TRP A 320 42.75 -5.87 24.64
CA TRP A 320 41.42 -6.48 24.65
C TRP A 320 41.42 -7.99 24.41
N SER A 321 42.54 -8.61 24.05
CA SER A 321 42.61 -10.04 23.70
C SER A 321 42.25 -10.94 24.89
N ASP A 322 42.63 -10.57 26.12
CA ASP A 322 42.27 -11.30 27.35
C ASP A 322 40.76 -11.21 27.68
N ALA A 323 40.11 -10.12 27.27
CA ALA A 323 38.67 -9.94 27.45
C ALA A 323 37.87 -10.70 26.37
N LEU A 324 38.37 -10.75 25.14
CA LEU A 324 37.82 -11.54 24.03
C LEU A 324 37.91 -13.04 24.28
N ASP A 325 38.98 -13.53 24.91
CA ASP A 325 39.16 -14.95 25.22
C ASP A 325 38.04 -15.50 26.13
N ARG A 326 37.36 -14.63 26.89
CA ARG A 326 36.19 -15.01 27.72
C ARG A 326 34.90 -15.23 26.93
N PHE A 327 34.86 -14.80 25.67
CA PHE A 327 33.70 -14.89 24.78
C PHE A 327 33.89 -15.95 23.67
N ARG A 328 34.96 -16.75 23.76
CA ARG A 328 35.13 -17.97 22.97
C ARG A 328 34.10 -19.04 23.36
#